data_AF-J9FJZ8-F1
#
_entry.id   AF-J9FJZ8-F1
#
_cell.length_a   1.000
_cell.length_b   1.000
_cell.length_c   1.000
_cell.angle_alpha   90.00
_cell.angle_beta   90.00
_cell.angle_gamma   90.00
#
_symmetry.space_group_name_H-M   'P 1'
#
loop_
_entity.id
_entity.type
_entity.pdbx_description
1 polymer ?
#
loop_
_entity_poly.entity_id
_entity_poly.type
_entity_poly.pdbx_seq_one_letter_code
_entity_poly.pdbx_strand_id
1 'polypeptide(L)'
;SPQIRYRYNNEAWQLTGSILWQLQYLSAGPRGKSEDYIKNSCVPEIYFGVDYKKPAWQVGAGVEVLSLVPRTKNEKDGNIYKLNERVTSVSGEAHVKYHDDNWLVMAKTLLASNLTQTCMLGGYGVTSVDSRTGEQEYSPYLFSTSWINIVYGKRWKPGIFLGYLKNLGANKEIVGDTYGVGLDVDQVFSANLQFSYNLPHWKLGFEYSPSIAWYGDV
;
A
#
# COMPACT_ATOMS: atom_id res chain seq x y z
N SER A 1 6.39 -1.06 12.69
CA SER A 1 6.39 -2.52 12.50
C SER A 1 7.80 -3.07 12.69
N PRO A 2 8.01 -4.11 13.51
CA PRO A 2 9.29 -4.80 13.61
C PRO A 2 9.76 -5.30 12.24
N GLN A 3 11.01 -5.01 11.85
CA GLN A 3 11.56 -5.41 10.57
C GLN A 3 13.04 -5.77 10.65
N ILE A 4 13.46 -6.71 9.80
CA ILE A 4 14.87 -6.96 9.46
C ILE A 4 15.06 -6.52 8.02
N ARG A 5 15.99 -5.59 7.80
CA ARG A 5 16.28 -5.04 6.48
C ARG A 5 17.76 -5.18 6.17
N TYR A 6 18.05 -5.72 4.99
CA TYR A 6 19.38 -5.75 4.41
C TYR A 6 19.45 -4.80 3.21
N ARG A 7 20.54 -4.03 3.12
CA ARG A 7 20.82 -3.15 1.99
C ARG A 7 22.22 -3.41 1.48
N TYR A 8 22.31 -3.75 0.20
CA TYR A 8 23.57 -3.91 -0.51
C TYR A 8 23.78 -2.74 -1.45
N ASN A 9 24.91 -2.06 -1.34
CA ASN A 9 25.27 -0.93 -2.20
C ASN A 9 26.47 -1.30 -3.05
N ASN A 10 26.36 -1.11 -4.36
CA ASN A 10 27.47 -1.25 -5.28
C ASN A 10 27.42 -0.13 -6.33
N GLU A 11 28.36 0.82 -6.23
CA GLU A 11 28.39 2.02 -7.06
C GLU A 11 27.05 2.77 -7.09
N ALA A 12 26.38 2.79 -8.25
CA ALA A 12 25.09 3.43 -8.45
C ALA A 12 23.90 2.52 -8.04
N TRP A 13 24.12 1.24 -7.78
CA TRP A 13 23.04 0.30 -7.46
C TRP A 13 22.87 0.12 -5.95
N GLN A 14 21.62 0.14 -5.50
CA GLN A 14 21.23 -0.22 -4.14
C GLN A 14 20.14 -1.28 -4.19
N LEU A 15 20.42 -2.46 -3.67
CA LEU A 15 19.45 -3.53 -3.48
C LEU A 15 18.96 -3.50 -2.04
N THR A 16 17.65 -3.63 -1.85
CA THR A 16 17.02 -3.69 -0.53
C THR A 16 16.19 -4.96 -0.42
N GLY A 17 16.43 -5.74 0.62
CA GLY A 17 15.56 -6.83 1.04
C GLY A 17 15.06 -6.56 2.45
N SER A 18 13.79 -6.79 2.72
CA SER A 18 13.20 -6.61 4.04
C SER A 18 12.20 -7.72 4.34
N ILE A 19 12.22 -8.19 5.58
CA ILE A 19 11.14 -9.00 6.15
C ILE A 19 10.58 -8.24 7.36
N LEU A 20 9.27 -8.23 7.53
CA LEU A 20 8.63 -7.48 8.61
C LEU A 20 7.35 -8.13 9.14
N TRP A 21 7.04 -7.80 10.39
CA TRP A 21 5.83 -8.22 11.08
C TRP A 21 4.95 -7.01 11.37
N GLN A 22 3.63 -7.15 11.19
CA GLN A 22 2.67 -6.09 11.49
C GLN A 22 2.45 -5.95 13.00
N LEU A 23 2.40 -4.70 13.48
CA LEU A 23 2.17 -4.41 14.91
C LEU A 23 1.36 -3.13 15.12
N GLN A 24 1.82 -2.01 14.56
CA GLN A 24 1.14 -0.72 14.71
C GLN A 24 0.19 -0.44 13.54
N TYR A 25 0.62 -0.80 12.33
CA TYR A 25 -0.22 -0.76 11.14
C TYR A 25 -0.57 -2.18 10.76
N LEU A 26 -1.87 -2.42 10.64
CA LEU A 26 -2.47 -3.74 10.66
C LEU A 26 -3.37 -3.92 9.43
N SER A 27 -3.36 -5.13 8.89
CA SER A 27 -4.26 -5.52 7.81
C SER A 27 -5.71 -5.54 8.29
N ALA A 28 -6.63 -5.14 7.41
CA ALA A 28 -8.07 -5.32 7.62
C ALA A 28 -8.47 -6.79 7.43
N GLY A 29 -9.52 -7.23 8.11
CA GLY A 29 -10.05 -8.59 8.04
C GLY A 29 -11.36 -8.74 8.81
N PRO A 30 -11.86 -9.98 9.03
CA PRO A 30 -13.16 -10.24 9.67
C PRO A 30 -13.34 -9.65 11.07
N ARG A 31 -12.27 -9.45 11.83
CA ARG A 31 -12.27 -8.83 13.17
C ARG A 31 -11.89 -7.34 13.13
N GLY A 32 -11.96 -6.70 11.95
CA GLY A 32 -11.39 -5.39 11.71
C GLY A 32 -9.87 -5.44 11.56
N LYS A 33 -9.17 -4.36 11.91
CA LYS A 33 -7.70 -4.28 11.85
C LYS A 33 -7.08 -5.09 12.99
N SER A 34 -6.25 -6.09 12.65
CA SER A 34 -5.62 -6.97 13.66
C SER A 34 -4.29 -7.54 13.16
N GLU A 35 -3.35 -7.77 14.08
CA GLU A 35 -2.11 -8.50 13.80
C GLU A 35 -2.28 -10.02 13.82
N ASP A 36 -3.43 -10.54 14.27
CA ASP A 36 -3.69 -11.98 14.33
C ASP A 36 -3.58 -12.62 12.95
N TYR A 37 -4.00 -11.94 11.89
CA TYR A 37 -4.01 -12.50 10.55
C TYR A 37 -2.61 -12.86 10.04
N ILE A 38 -1.63 -12.00 10.31
CA ILE A 38 -0.25 -12.25 9.91
C ILE A 38 0.38 -13.27 10.89
N LYS A 39 0.10 -13.18 12.20
CA LYS A 39 0.56 -14.17 13.19
C LYS A 39 0.09 -15.59 12.84
N ASN A 40 -1.18 -15.74 12.49
CA ASN A 40 -1.78 -17.00 12.06
C ASN A 40 -1.17 -17.53 10.75
N SER A 41 -0.70 -16.62 9.88
CA SER A 41 -0.05 -16.97 8.62
C SER A 41 1.32 -17.62 8.83
N CYS A 42 2.03 -17.27 9.91
CA CYS A 42 3.41 -17.67 10.19
C CYS A 42 4.41 -17.31 9.08
N VAL A 43 4.01 -16.46 8.12
CA VAL A 43 4.84 -15.94 7.03
C VAL A 43 4.98 -14.43 7.22
N PRO A 44 6.21 -13.90 7.37
CA PRO A 44 6.40 -12.46 7.46
C PRO A 44 6.07 -11.79 6.12
N GLU A 45 5.77 -10.50 6.16
CA GLU A 45 5.66 -9.68 4.97
C GLU A 45 7.08 -9.45 4.40
N ILE A 46 7.23 -9.61 3.08
CA ILE A 46 8.52 -9.59 2.39
C ILE A 46 8.52 -8.44 1.39
N TYR A 47 9.55 -7.61 1.40
CA TYR A 47 9.78 -6.57 0.40
C TYR A 47 11.15 -6.76 -0.25
N PHE A 48 11.19 -6.60 -1.57
CA PHE A 48 12.42 -6.51 -2.35
C PHE A 48 12.37 -5.26 -3.21
N GLY A 49 13.48 -4.53 -3.30
CA GLY A 49 13.58 -3.33 -4.12
C GLY A 49 14.98 -3.12 -4.69
N VAL A 50 15.02 -2.43 -5.81
CA VAL A 50 16.25 -1.99 -6.48
C VAL A 50 16.16 -0.51 -6.79
N ASP A 51 17.20 0.23 -6.43
CA ASP A 51 17.38 1.62 -6.80
C ASP A 51 18.66 1.78 -7.63
N TYR A 52 18.59 2.61 -8.67
CA TYR A 52 19.73 3.19 -9.36
C TYR A 52 19.87 4.66 -8.97
N LYS A 53 21.01 5.03 -8.38
CA LYS A 53 21.30 6.34 -7.78
C LYS A 53 22.51 7.00 -8.45
N LYS A 54 22.29 8.20 -8.96
CA LYS A 54 23.29 9.15 -9.45
C LYS A 54 23.06 10.50 -8.74
N PRO A 55 24.02 11.45 -8.76
CA PRO A 55 23.92 12.68 -7.98
C PRO A 55 22.61 13.47 -8.12
N ALA A 56 22.00 13.48 -9.30
CA ALA A 56 20.73 14.18 -9.57
C ALA A 56 19.52 13.24 -9.74
N TRP A 57 19.74 11.93 -9.89
CA TRP A 57 18.71 10.97 -10.29
C TRP A 57 18.66 9.79 -9.34
N GLN A 58 17.45 9.41 -8.95
CA GLN A 58 17.16 8.11 -8.37
C GLN A 58 15.98 7.50 -9.12
N VAL A 59 16.15 6.29 -9.63
CA VAL A 59 15.09 5.52 -10.27
C VAL A 59 15.07 4.15 -9.61
N GLY A 60 13.89 3.67 -9.24
CA GLY A 60 13.80 2.40 -8.55
C GLY A 60 12.45 1.71 -8.74
N ALA A 61 12.42 0.45 -8.36
CA ALA A 61 11.23 -0.38 -8.35
C ALA A 61 11.31 -1.38 -7.21
N GLY A 62 10.15 -1.85 -6.76
CA GLY A 62 10.05 -2.78 -5.66
C GLY A 62 8.80 -3.65 -5.74
N VAL A 63 8.85 -4.79 -5.06
CA VAL A 63 7.76 -5.74 -4.93
C VAL A 63 7.61 -6.11 -3.47
N GLU A 64 6.37 -6.21 -3.03
CA GLU A 64 5.99 -6.64 -1.70
C GLU A 64 5.06 -7.85 -1.80
N VAL A 65 5.27 -8.82 -0.92
CA VAL A 65 4.43 -10.01 -0.79
C VAL A 65 3.92 -10.07 0.64
N LEU A 66 2.60 -10.08 0.77
CA LEU A 66 1.89 -10.22 2.03
C LEU A 66 1.06 -11.50 2.00
N SER A 67 1.12 -12.30 3.07
CA SER A 67 0.25 -13.46 3.22
C SER A 67 -0.41 -13.46 4.59
N LEU A 68 -1.73 -13.56 4.61
CA LEU A 68 -2.56 -13.50 5.81
C LEU A 68 -3.44 -14.76 5.91
N VAL A 69 -3.77 -15.13 7.14
CA VAL A 69 -4.77 -16.15 7.46
C VAL A 69 -5.92 -15.46 8.21
N PRO A 70 -7.02 -15.11 7.51
CA PRO A 70 -8.12 -14.33 8.09
C PRO A 70 -8.80 -15.02 9.27
N ARG A 71 -9.03 -16.34 9.18
CA ARG A 71 -9.64 -17.16 10.23
C ARG A 71 -8.92 -18.50 10.31
N THR A 72 -8.87 -19.07 11.51
CA THR A 72 -8.22 -20.37 11.77
C THR A 72 -9.22 -21.47 12.13
N LYS A 73 -10.44 -21.07 12.53
CA LYS A 73 -11.54 -21.95 12.88
C LYS A 73 -12.88 -21.29 12.58
N ASN A 74 -13.88 -22.10 12.29
CA ASN A 74 -15.27 -21.69 12.18
C ASN A 74 -16.16 -22.62 12.98
N GLU A 75 -17.21 -22.10 13.58
CA GLU A 75 -18.23 -22.90 14.23
C GLU A 75 -19.46 -22.97 13.34
N LYS A 76 -19.90 -24.20 13.01
CA LYS A 76 -21.05 -24.42 12.14
C LYS A 76 -21.80 -25.67 12.58
N ASP A 77 -23.12 -25.53 12.74
CA ASP A 77 -24.02 -26.60 13.19
C ASP A 77 -23.54 -27.27 14.51
N GLY A 78 -23.03 -26.45 15.44
CA GLY A 78 -22.49 -26.92 16.74
C GLY A 78 -21.13 -27.63 16.68
N ASN A 79 -20.52 -27.72 15.49
CA ASN A 79 -19.19 -28.31 15.30
C ASN A 79 -18.13 -27.23 15.05
N ILE A 80 -16.94 -27.42 15.62
CA ILE A 80 -15.78 -26.55 15.38
C ILE A 80 -14.93 -27.16 14.26
N TYR A 81 -14.86 -26.46 13.13
CA TYR A 81 -14.02 -26.84 12.01
C TYR A 81 -12.72 -26.04 12.04
N LYS A 82 -11.59 -26.74 11.85
CA LYS A 82 -10.32 -26.09 11.53
C LYS A 82 -10.36 -25.66 10.06
N LEU A 83 -10.07 -24.39 9.81
CA LEU A 83 -10.06 -23.83 8.45
C LEU A 83 -8.64 -23.79 7.90
N ASN A 84 -8.50 -23.92 6.59
CA ASN A 84 -7.26 -23.73 5.85
C ASN A 84 -7.38 -22.55 4.88
N GLU A 85 -7.58 -21.37 5.46
CA GLU A 85 -7.78 -20.12 4.72
C GLU A 85 -6.48 -19.35 4.53
N ARG A 86 -6.32 -18.71 3.38
CA ARG A 86 -5.19 -17.83 3.12
C ARG A 86 -5.53 -16.79 2.06
N VAL A 87 -5.07 -15.56 2.27
CA VAL A 87 -5.00 -14.54 1.22
C VAL A 87 -3.53 -14.16 1.05
N THR A 88 -3.03 -14.29 -0.18
CA THR A 88 -1.68 -13.85 -0.55
C THR A 88 -1.82 -12.75 -1.59
N SER A 89 -1.13 -11.65 -1.33
CA SER A 89 -1.16 -10.42 -2.12
C SER A 89 0.24 -10.07 -2.58
N VAL A 90 0.34 -9.56 -3.80
CA VAL A 90 1.59 -9.09 -4.38
C VAL A 90 1.37 -7.65 -4.84
N SER A 91 2.17 -6.73 -4.32
CA SER A 91 2.13 -5.32 -4.68
C SER A 91 3.43 -4.94 -5.39
N GLY A 92 3.35 -4.01 -6.35
CA GLY A 92 4.51 -3.52 -7.10
C GLY A 92 4.58 -2.01 -7.09
N GLU A 93 5.77 -1.45 -6.89
CA GLU A 93 6.03 -0.01 -7.02
C GLU A 93 7.10 0.28 -8.06
N ALA A 94 7.00 1.47 -8.66
CA ALA A 94 8.08 2.09 -9.40
C ALA A 94 8.14 3.58 -9.04
N HIS A 95 9.33 4.13 -8.91
CA HIS A 95 9.51 5.50 -8.50
C HIS A 95 10.72 6.15 -9.18
N VAL A 96 10.64 7.48 -9.32
CA VAL A 96 11.70 8.32 -9.84
C VAL A 96 11.79 9.59 -9.01
N LYS A 97 13.01 10.05 -8.81
CA LYS A 97 13.35 11.33 -8.21
C LYS A 97 14.44 11.97 -9.05
N TYR A 98 14.17 13.19 -9.49
CA TYR A 98 15.15 14.12 -10.04
C TYR A 98 15.32 15.26 -9.05
N HIS A 99 16.57 15.66 -8.79
CA HIS A 99 16.82 16.92 -8.12
C HIS A 99 18.08 17.59 -8.63
N ASP A 100 18.05 18.91 -8.64
CA ASP A 100 19.21 19.76 -8.80
C ASP A 100 19.16 20.90 -7.78
N ASP A 101 19.90 21.97 -8.05
CA ASP A 101 19.96 23.16 -7.19
C ASP A 101 18.58 23.80 -6.93
N ASN A 102 17.70 23.83 -7.92
CA ASN A 102 16.41 24.49 -7.81
C ASN A 102 15.23 23.53 -7.95
N TRP A 103 15.39 22.42 -8.66
CA TRP A 103 14.31 21.49 -8.94
C TRP A 103 14.32 20.31 -7.98
N LEU A 104 13.13 19.91 -7.55
CA LEU A 104 12.85 18.60 -6.98
C LEU A 104 11.60 18.07 -7.66
N VAL A 105 11.77 17.03 -8.47
CA VAL A 105 10.68 16.31 -9.13
C VAL A 105 10.69 14.88 -8.65
N MET A 106 9.56 14.41 -8.16
CA MET A 106 9.40 13.04 -7.70
C MET A 106 8.12 12.48 -8.29
N ALA A 107 8.15 11.23 -8.72
CA ALA A 107 6.94 10.52 -9.12
C ALA A 107 7.02 9.08 -8.63
N LYS A 108 5.87 8.49 -8.32
CA LYS A 108 5.75 7.11 -7.93
C LYS A 108 4.42 6.56 -8.40
N THR A 109 4.45 5.31 -8.83
CA THR A 109 3.27 4.49 -9.06
C THR A 109 3.35 3.24 -8.19
N LEU A 110 2.19 2.76 -7.75
CA LEU A 110 2.02 1.63 -6.88
C LEU A 110 0.77 0.88 -7.32
N LEU A 111 0.96 -0.37 -7.72
CA LEU A 111 -0.10 -1.34 -7.90
C LEU A 111 -0.21 -2.13 -6.60
N ALA A 112 -1.18 -1.77 -5.77
CA ALA A 112 -1.39 -2.30 -4.42
C ALA A 112 -2.40 -3.43 -4.44
N SER A 113 -2.05 -4.59 -3.88
CA SER A 113 -2.97 -5.71 -3.68
C SER A 113 -3.23 -5.86 -2.19
N ASN A 114 -4.46 -5.69 -1.73
CA ASN A 114 -4.85 -5.65 -0.30
C ASN A 114 -4.24 -4.48 0.48
N LEU A 115 -2.92 -4.46 0.70
CA LEU A 115 -2.04 -3.39 1.23
C LEU A 115 -2.58 -2.42 2.32
N THR A 116 -3.63 -2.79 3.07
CA THR A 116 -4.27 -1.92 4.05
C THR A 116 -3.37 -1.55 5.22
N GLN A 117 -2.34 -2.36 5.50
CA GLN A 117 -1.33 -2.10 6.52
C GLN A 117 -0.42 -0.91 6.19
N THR A 118 -0.45 -0.37 4.97
CA THR A 118 0.28 0.89 4.65
C THR A 118 -0.62 2.12 4.75
N CYS A 119 -1.79 2.00 5.40
CA CYS A 119 -2.83 3.03 5.48
C CYS A 119 -3.38 3.45 4.10
N MET A 120 -3.28 2.58 3.11
CA MET A 120 -3.89 2.78 1.81
C MET A 120 -5.30 2.19 1.75
N LEU A 121 -6.07 2.64 0.76
CA LEU A 121 -7.28 1.94 0.33
C LEU A 121 -6.89 0.57 -0.22
N GLY A 122 -7.74 -0.42 0.03
CA GLY A 122 -7.43 -1.80 -0.27
C GLY A 122 -8.17 -2.77 0.63
N GLY A 123 -8.00 -4.05 0.37
CA GLY A 123 -8.63 -5.13 1.11
C GLY A 123 -8.72 -6.40 0.28
N TYR A 124 -9.59 -7.31 0.69
CA TYR A 124 -9.91 -8.54 -0.02
C TYR A 124 -11.38 -8.92 0.20
N GLY A 125 -11.95 -9.68 -0.73
CA GLY A 125 -13.33 -10.17 -0.64
C GLY A 125 -13.40 -11.69 -0.72
N VAL A 126 -14.49 -12.26 -0.22
CA VAL A 126 -14.79 -13.70 -0.26
C VAL A 126 -15.22 -14.10 -1.66
N THR A 127 -14.59 -15.12 -2.23
CA THR A 127 -14.86 -15.62 -3.59
C THR A 127 -15.58 -16.97 -3.61
N SER A 128 -15.49 -17.73 -2.52
CA SER A 128 -16.23 -18.97 -2.35
C SER A 128 -16.40 -19.30 -0.87
N VAL A 129 -17.43 -20.09 -0.55
CA VAL A 129 -17.68 -20.56 0.81
C VAL A 129 -18.02 -22.05 0.75
N ASP A 130 -17.24 -22.88 1.44
CA ASP A 130 -17.53 -24.31 1.60
C ASP A 130 -18.80 -24.48 2.44
N SER A 131 -19.80 -25.15 1.87
CA SER A 131 -21.12 -25.31 2.48
C SER A 131 -21.14 -26.21 3.71
N ARG A 132 -20.10 -27.02 3.94
CA ARG A 132 -20.01 -27.95 5.08
C ARG A 132 -19.27 -27.31 6.27
N THR A 133 -18.19 -26.59 6.00
CA THR A 133 -17.25 -26.07 7.01
C THR A 133 -17.33 -24.56 7.19
N GLY A 134 -17.81 -23.85 6.17
CA GLY A 134 -17.74 -22.38 6.11
C GLY A 134 -16.35 -21.84 5.77
N GLU A 135 -15.42 -22.70 5.34
CA GLU A 135 -14.11 -22.30 4.80
C GLU A 135 -14.29 -21.36 3.60
N GLN A 136 -13.49 -20.31 3.55
CA GLN A 136 -13.59 -19.26 2.53
C GLN A 136 -12.33 -19.16 1.68
N GLU A 137 -12.53 -18.97 0.38
CA GLU A 137 -11.47 -18.42 -0.48
C GLU A 137 -11.61 -16.91 -0.60
N TYR A 138 -10.48 -16.25 -0.89
CA TYR A 138 -10.40 -14.80 -0.96
C TYR A 138 -9.72 -14.32 -2.25
N SER A 139 -10.14 -13.16 -2.75
CA SER A 139 -9.41 -12.40 -3.77
C SER A 139 -9.08 -11.01 -3.23
N PRO A 140 -7.82 -10.57 -3.30
CA PRO A 140 -7.47 -9.20 -2.95
C PRO A 140 -8.04 -8.21 -3.97
N TYR A 141 -8.40 -7.02 -3.49
CA TYR A 141 -8.67 -5.86 -4.32
C TYR A 141 -7.36 -5.26 -4.81
N LEU A 142 -7.38 -4.78 -6.04
CA LEU A 142 -6.25 -4.17 -6.71
C LEU A 142 -6.48 -2.66 -6.84
N PHE A 143 -5.56 -1.85 -6.33
CA PHE A 143 -5.58 -0.40 -6.42
C PHE A 143 -4.37 0.10 -7.17
N SER A 144 -4.57 0.93 -8.19
CA SER A 144 -3.50 1.64 -8.90
C SER A 144 -3.41 3.06 -8.37
N THR A 145 -2.33 3.39 -7.67
CA THR A 145 -2.06 4.72 -7.14
C THR A 145 -0.84 5.32 -7.82
N SER A 146 -0.95 6.51 -8.38
CA SER A 146 0.17 7.25 -8.97
C SER A 146 0.18 8.69 -8.49
N TRP A 147 1.36 9.23 -8.24
CA TRP A 147 1.52 10.64 -7.89
C TRP A 147 2.78 11.24 -8.49
N ILE A 148 2.74 12.55 -8.67
CA ILE A 148 3.87 13.39 -9.06
C ILE A 148 3.93 14.61 -8.12
N ASN A 149 5.15 14.99 -7.73
CA ASN A 149 5.45 16.15 -6.94
C ASN A 149 6.52 16.97 -7.65
N ILE A 150 6.27 18.27 -7.83
CA ILE A 150 7.20 19.21 -8.46
C ILE A 150 7.37 20.38 -7.49
N VAL A 151 8.62 20.65 -7.09
CA VAL A 151 8.97 21.77 -6.23
C VAL A 151 10.12 22.54 -6.87
N TYR A 152 10.03 23.87 -6.84
CA TYR A 152 11.04 24.76 -7.41
C TYR A 152 11.57 25.74 -6.37
N GLY A 153 12.89 25.97 -6.34
CA GLY A 153 13.56 26.99 -5.54
C GLY A 153 14.20 26.47 -4.24
N LYS A 154 14.98 27.35 -3.60
CA LYS A 154 15.74 27.07 -2.37
C LYS A 154 15.10 27.70 -1.14
N ARG A 155 14.94 29.03 -1.16
CA ARG A 155 14.39 29.84 -0.06
C ARG A 155 12.87 29.95 -0.16
N TRP A 156 12.38 30.31 -1.33
CA TRP A 156 10.95 30.28 -1.67
C TRP A 156 10.71 29.02 -2.48
N LYS A 157 9.85 28.14 -1.97
CA LYS A 157 9.61 26.83 -2.55
C LYS A 157 8.12 26.63 -2.85
N PRO A 158 7.61 27.20 -3.95
CA PRO A 158 6.36 26.73 -4.51
C PRO A 158 6.50 25.27 -4.96
N GLY A 159 5.40 24.54 -4.85
CA GLY A 159 5.30 23.18 -5.36
C GLY A 159 3.87 22.76 -5.59
N ILE A 160 3.73 21.70 -6.37
CA ILE A 160 2.47 21.05 -6.68
C ILE A 160 2.64 19.55 -6.56
N PHE A 161 1.72 18.93 -5.83
CA PHE A 161 1.57 17.49 -5.77
C PHE A 161 0.24 17.12 -6.42
N LEU A 162 0.26 16.16 -7.34
CA LEU A 162 -0.92 15.58 -7.97
C LEU A 162 -0.92 14.09 -7.69
N GLY A 163 -2.01 13.58 -7.14
CA GLY A 163 -2.22 12.16 -6.87
C GLY A 163 -3.48 11.67 -7.55
N TYR A 164 -3.41 10.48 -8.11
CA TYR A 164 -4.54 9.74 -8.66
C TYR A 164 -4.53 8.32 -8.13
N LEU A 165 -5.69 7.83 -7.72
CA LEU A 165 -5.92 6.47 -7.29
C LEU A 165 -7.14 5.93 -8.04
N LYS A 166 -7.03 4.69 -8.52
CA LYS A 166 -8.11 3.95 -9.17
C LYS A 166 -8.22 2.57 -8.52
N ASN A 167 -9.43 2.21 -8.10
CA ASN A 167 -9.78 0.85 -7.74
C ASN A 167 -10.00 0.06 -9.03
N LEU A 168 -9.26 -1.04 -9.17
CA LEU A 168 -9.33 -1.96 -10.31
C LEU A 168 -10.20 -3.18 -9.98
N GLY A 169 -10.78 -3.25 -8.78
CA GLY A 169 -11.61 -4.34 -8.32
C GLY A 169 -10.82 -5.57 -7.87
N ALA A 170 -11.53 -6.68 -7.67
CA ALA A 170 -10.96 -7.98 -7.37
C ALA A 170 -10.80 -8.81 -8.66
N ASN A 171 -9.77 -9.66 -8.72
CA ASN A 171 -9.51 -10.51 -9.89
C ASN A 171 -10.50 -11.68 -10.05
N LYS A 172 -11.27 -11.99 -9.00
CA LYS A 172 -12.32 -13.01 -8.99
C LYS A 172 -13.63 -12.36 -8.54
N GLU A 173 -14.73 -12.94 -8.98
CA GLU A 173 -16.07 -12.55 -8.53
C GLU A 173 -16.17 -12.67 -7.00
N ILE A 174 -16.68 -11.61 -6.37
CA ILE A 174 -16.91 -11.56 -4.93
C ILE A 174 -18.34 -12.01 -4.66
N VAL A 175 -18.49 -13.06 -3.84
CA VAL A 175 -19.79 -13.69 -3.55
C VAL A 175 -20.22 -13.53 -2.10
N GLY A 176 -19.36 -12.92 -1.27
CA GLY A 176 -19.61 -12.74 0.16
C GLY A 176 -19.00 -11.45 0.69
N ASP A 177 -18.69 -11.45 1.98
CA ASP A 177 -18.19 -10.26 2.67
C ASP A 177 -16.88 -9.74 2.07
N THR A 178 -16.70 -8.43 2.17
CA THR A 178 -15.46 -7.74 1.85
C THR A 178 -14.83 -7.17 3.11
N TYR A 179 -13.50 -7.21 3.16
CA TYR A 179 -12.71 -6.76 4.30
C TYR A 179 -11.64 -5.78 3.83
N GLY A 180 -11.79 -4.50 4.16
CA GLY A 180 -10.91 -3.47 3.63
C GLY A 180 -11.23 -2.05 4.09
N VAL A 181 -10.60 -1.09 3.43
CA VAL A 181 -10.79 0.35 3.63
C VAL A 181 -11.09 0.99 2.28
N GLY A 182 -12.23 1.67 2.17
CA GLY A 182 -12.66 2.41 0.97
C GLY A 182 -12.76 1.53 -0.28
N LEU A 183 -13.35 0.34 -0.17
CA LEU A 183 -13.55 -0.58 -1.29
C LEU A 183 -14.65 -0.11 -2.25
N ASP A 184 -15.55 0.76 -1.79
CA ASP A 184 -16.59 1.46 -2.54
C ASP A 184 -16.08 2.71 -3.29
N VAL A 185 -14.84 3.12 -3.02
CA VAL A 185 -14.18 4.20 -3.75
C VAL A 185 -13.70 3.67 -5.09
N ASP A 186 -14.26 4.20 -6.18
CA ASP A 186 -13.83 3.86 -7.53
C ASP A 186 -12.53 4.59 -7.88
N GLN A 187 -12.46 5.89 -7.63
CA GLN A 187 -11.27 6.68 -7.90
C GLN A 187 -11.16 7.92 -7.01
N VAL A 188 -9.93 8.36 -6.78
CA VAL A 188 -9.61 9.59 -6.05
C VAL A 188 -8.63 10.40 -6.87
N PHE A 189 -8.91 11.69 -7.00
CA PHE A 189 -7.95 12.66 -7.50
C PHE A 189 -7.68 13.70 -6.41
N SER A 190 -6.41 13.94 -6.13
CA SER A 190 -5.96 14.92 -5.14
C SER A 190 -4.96 15.87 -5.78
N ALA A 191 -5.14 17.16 -5.57
CA ALA A 191 -4.14 18.17 -5.85
C ALA A 191 -3.72 18.82 -4.53
N ASN A 192 -2.44 19.10 -4.37
CA ASN A 192 -1.91 19.89 -3.27
C ASN A 192 -1.04 20.99 -3.84
N LEU A 193 -1.44 22.23 -3.59
CA LEU A 193 -0.66 23.43 -3.89
C LEU A 193 0.07 23.80 -2.62
N GLN A 194 1.40 23.70 -2.64
CA GLN A 194 2.24 23.95 -1.49
C GLN A 194 3.18 25.13 -1.75
N PHE A 195 3.40 25.93 -0.71
CA PHE A 195 4.38 26.99 -0.72
C PHE A 195 5.10 26.99 0.61
N SER A 196 6.44 26.95 0.58
CA SER A 196 7.22 27.10 1.80
C SER A 196 8.33 28.14 1.68
N TYR A 197 8.51 28.93 2.73
CA TYR A 197 9.64 29.81 2.93
C TYR A 197 10.63 29.20 3.91
N ASN A 198 11.83 28.91 3.43
CA ASN A 198 12.89 28.21 4.15
C ASN A 198 14.01 29.18 4.54
N LEU A 199 14.28 29.27 5.84
CA LEU A 199 15.46 29.87 6.45
C LEU A 199 16.34 28.76 7.04
N PRO A 200 17.61 29.04 7.43
CA PRO A 200 18.49 28.03 7.99
C PRO A 200 17.92 27.25 9.20
N HIS A 201 17.06 27.89 10.00
CA HIS A 201 16.47 27.29 11.21
C HIS A 201 14.94 27.34 11.26
N TRP A 202 14.29 27.98 10.27
CA TRP A 202 12.84 28.15 10.26
C TRP A 202 12.27 27.77 8.91
N LYS A 203 11.11 27.12 8.92
CA LYS A 203 10.33 26.84 7.72
C LYS A 203 8.89 27.23 8.00
N LEU A 204 8.36 28.14 7.19
CA LEU A 204 6.95 28.50 7.18
C LEU A 204 6.34 27.95 5.90
N GLY A 205 5.15 27.37 5.96
CA GLY A 205 4.50 26.79 4.80
C GLY A 205 2.99 26.97 4.83
N PHE A 206 2.41 27.06 3.64
CA PHE A 206 0.98 27.01 3.40
C PHE A 206 0.70 25.93 2.36
N GLU A 207 -0.34 25.15 2.58
CA GLU A 207 -0.76 24.08 1.68
C GLU A 207 -2.28 24.11 1.50
N TYR A 208 -2.73 23.94 0.27
CA TYR A 208 -4.15 23.76 -0.08
C TYR A 208 -4.32 22.44 -0.81
N SER A 209 -5.13 21.54 -0.25
CA SER A 209 -5.22 20.13 -0.68
C SER A 209 -6.63 19.68 -1.11
N PRO A 210 -7.20 20.23 -2.19
CA PRO A 210 -8.49 19.75 -2.69
C PRO A 210 -8.39 18.28 -3.15
N SER A 211 -9.37 17.48 -2.76
CA SER A 211 -9.50 16.09 -3.19
C SER A 211 -10.93 15.80 -3.62
N ILE A 212 -11.08 15.01 -4.68
CA ILE A 212 -12.37 14.56 -5.21
C ILE A 212 -12.33 13.04 -5.23
N ALA A 213 -13.35 12.42 -4.66
CA ALA A 213 -13.55 10.98 -4.70
C ALA A 213 -14.81 10.66 -5.49
N TRP A 214 -14.74 9.64 -6.32
CA TRP A 214 -15.89 9.03 -6.97
C TRP A 214 -16.09 7.65 -6.37
N TYR A 215 -17.36 7.32 -6.13
CA TYR A 215 -17.77 6.05 -5.55
C TYR A 215 -18.43 5.22 -6.64
N GLY A 216 -18.19 3.91 -6.60
CA GLY A 216 -18.74 2.94 -7.53
C GLY A 216 -19.39 1.78 -6.78
N ASP A 217 -20.08 0.93 -7.52
CA ASP A 217 -20.63 -0.30 -6.97
C ASP A 217 -19.48 -1.32 -6.75
N VAL A 218 -19.57 -2.05 -5.63
CA VAL A 218 -18.60 -3.06 -5.19
C VAL A 218 -18.83 -4.38 -5.89
#